data_AF-A0A2K3LLH2-F1
#
_entry.id   AF-A0A2K3LLH2-F1
#
_cell.length_a   1.000
_cell.length_b   1.000
_cell.length_c   1.000
_cell.angle_alpha   90.00
_cell.angle_beta   90.00
_cell.angle_gamma   90.00
#
_symmetry.space_group_name_H-M   'P 1'
#
loop_
_entity.id
_entity.type
_entity.pdbx_description
1 polymer ?
#
loop_
_entity_poly.entity_id
_entity_poly.type
_entity_poly.pdbx_seq_one_letter_code
_entity_poly.pdbx_strand_id
1 'polypeptide(L)'
;MQEDKLVWKEEQNGEYTVKSGYRILMEAKEAGRRRGIEGSWKCLWQIRAPPKAKHILWRICRDCLPTRAQLRQHYVQCPAACELCNGENEDTWHVLFDCEMISNCWTAADAVQVQQHHWIRPRHGWLKCNVDARFHNGGRITSGGWCIRDEYGQFIRVGTNWMRGELSIPEAESTFGGHAISLYHEPA
;
A
#
# COMPACT_ATOMS: atom_id res chain seq x y z
N MET A 1 -41.09 -15.50 -49.15
CA MET A 1 -40.74 -15.43 -47.72
C MET A 1 -39.36 -14.80 -47.63
N GLN A 2 -39.19 -13.77 -46.80
CA GLN A 2 -37.89 -13.14 -46.59
C GLN A 2 -37.17 -13.95 -45.51
N GLU A 3 -35.93 -14.36 -45.77
CA GLU A 3 -35.13 -15.12 -44.80
C GLU A 3 -34.68 -14.22 -43.66
N ASP A 4 -34.81 -14.72 -42.43
CA ASP A 4 -34.28 -14.05 -41.24
C ASP A 4 -32.75 -13.93 -41.33
N LYS A 5 -32.24 -12.74 -41.02
CA LYS A 5 -30.80 -12.45 -40.99
C LYS A 5 -30.41 -11.88 -39.63
N LEU A 6 -29.28 -12.35 -39.10
CA LEU A 6 -28.65 -11.76 -37.92
C LEU A 6 -28.02 -10.42 -38.30
N VAL A 7 -28.39 -9.36 -37.57
CA VAL A 7 -27.91 -7.99 -37.79
C VAL A 7 -27.25 -7.49 -36.52
N TRP A 8 -26.04 -6.94 -36.65
CA TRP A 8 -25.33 -6.31 -35.55
C TRP A 8 -25.88 -4.90 -35.28
N LYS A 9 -26.43 -4.68 -34.09
CA LYS A 9 -27.17 -3.44 -33.77
C LYS A 9 -26.32 -2.19 -33.64
N GLU A 10 -25.01 -2.33 -33.37
CA GLU A 10 -24.13 -1.18 -33.08
C GLU A 10 -23.48 -0.55 -34.31
N GLU A 11 -23.73 -1.09 -35.49
CA GLU A 11 -23.20 -0.54 -36.74
C GLU A 11 -24.35 -0.32 -37.72
N GLN A 12 -24.38 0.84 -38.39
CA GLN A 12 -25.50 1.22 -39.28
C GLN A 12 -25.62 0.31 -40.51
N ASN A 13 -24.52 -0.33 -40.91
CA ASN A 13 -24.52 -1.33 -41.99
C ASN A 13 -24.98 -2.71 -41.51
N GLY A 14 -25.21 -2.90 -40.20
CA GLY A 14 -25.65 -4.16 -39.64
C GLY A 14 -24.58 -5.25 -39.57
N GLU A 15 -23.33 -4.93 -39.93
CA GLU A 15 -22.23 -5.90 -39.95
C GLU A 15 -21.43 -5.85 -38.65
N TYR A 16 -21.01 -7.02 -38.18
CA TYR A 16 -20.13 -7.11 -37.03
C TYR A 16 -18.71 -6.67 -37.41
N THR A 17 -18.07 -5.87 -36.54
CA THR A 17 -16.63 -5.62 -36.62
C THR A 17 -15.97 -5.87 -35.28
N VAL A 18 -14.71 -6.31 -35.30
CA VAL A 18 -13.92 -6.50 -34.05
C VAL A 18 -13.86 -5.20 -33.26
N LYS A 19 -13.81 -4.04 -33.93
CA LYS A 19 -13.81 -2.72 -33.31
C LYS A 19 -15.11 -2.43 -32.56
N SER A 20 -16.26 -2.73 -33.16
CA SER A 20 -17.57 -2.50 -32.52
C SER A 20 -17.81 -3.45 -31.36
N GLY A 21 -17.45 -4.73 -31.53
CA GLY A 21 -17.46 -5.70 -30.44
C GLY A 21 -16.53 -5.31 -29.28
N TYR A 22 -15.31 -4.85 -29.58
CA TYR A 22 -14.36 -4.39 -28.56
C TYR A 22 -14.88 -3.16 -27.82
N ARG A 23 -15.50 -2.20 -28.53
CA ARG A 23 -16.12 -1.02 -27.91
C ARG A 23 -17.20 -1.39 -26.88
N ILE A 24 -18.14 -2.28 -27.24
CA ILE A 24 -19.17 -2.77 -26.30
C ILE A 24 -18.54 -3.46 -25.09
N LEU A 25 -17.54 -4.31 -25.33
CA LEU A 25 -16.82 -5.00 -24.25
C LEU A 25 -16.15 -4.01 -23.29
N MET A 26 -15.55 -2.95 -23.81
CA MET A 26 -14.89 -1.94 -23.00
C MET A 26 -15.91 -1.07 -22.24
N GLU A 27 -17.00 -0.67 -22.88
CA GLU A 27 -18.10 0.08 -22.23
C GLU A 27 -18.78 -0.73 -21.12
N ALA A 28 -19.02 -2.04 -21.34
CA ALA A 28 -19.56 -2.94 -20.33
C ALA A 28 -18.58 -3.13 -19.15
N LYS A 29 -17.27 -3.23 -19.44
CA LYS A 29 -16.22 -3.32 -18.43
C LYS A 29 -16.07 -2.02 -17.62
N GLU A 30 -16.24 -0.87 -18.27
CA GLU A 30 -16.28 0.43 -17.61
C GLU A 30 -17.53 0.60 -16.77
N ALA A 31 -18.70 0.18 -17.24
CA ALA A 31 -19.94 0.16 -16.47
C ALA A 31 -19.81 -0.69 -15.20
N GLY A 32 -19.12 -1.84 -15.28
CA GLY A 32 -18.76 -2.65 -14.10
C GLY A 32 -17.79 -1.96 -13.14
N ARG A 33 -16.95 -1.03 -13.62
CA ARG A 33 -16.01 -0.22 -12.84
C ARG A 33 -16.60 1.08 -12.27
N ARG A 34 -17.83 1.45 -12.61
CA ARG A 34 -18.54 2.61 -12.04
C ARG A 34 -19.07 2.38 -10.62
N ARG A 35 -18.60 1.34 -9.93
CA ARG A 35 -18.84 1.16 -8.50
C ARG A 35 -17.79 1.98 -7.74
N GLY A 36 -18.24 3.01 -7.04
CA GLY A 36 -17.41 4.02 -6.39
C GLY A 36 -17.94 5.43 -6.64
N ILE A 37 -17.47 6.41 -5.87
CA ILE A 37 -17.89 7.81 -6.01
C ILE A 37 -17.30 8.36 -7.32
N GLU A 38 -18.15 8.67 -8.30
CA GLU A 38 -17.77 9.44 -9.48
C GLU A 38 -17.57 10.90 -9.08
N GLY A 39 -16.40 11.48 -9.37
CA GLY A 39 -16.14 12.87 -9.02
C GLY A 39 -14.72 13.36 -9.24
N SER A 40 -14.57 14.68 -9.16
CA SER A 40 -13.28 15.37 -9.20
C SER A 40 -12.45 15.05 -7.95
N TRP A 41 -11.38 14.28 -8.13
CA TRP A 41 -10.44 13.90 -7.06
C TRP A 41 -9.61 15.07 -6.49
N LYS A 42 -9.81 16.30 -7.00
CA LYS A 42 -9.07 17.49 -6.57
C LYS A 42 -9.18 17.70 -5.06
N CYS A 43 -10.38 17.55 -4.49
CA CYS A 43 -10.60 17.73 -3.05
C CYS A 43 -9.82 16.68 -2.24
N LEU A 44 -9.85 15.40 -2.66
CA LEU A 44 -9.12 14.31 -2.00
C LEU A 44 -7.62 14.59 -1.95
N TRP A 45 -7.04 15.05 -3.06
CA TRP A 45 -5.61 15.33 -3.12
C TRP A 45 -5.21 16.60 -2.36
N GLN A 46 -6.14 17.52 -2.11
CA GLN A 46 -5.93 18.72 -1.30
C GLN A 46 -5.99 18.47 0.21
N ILE A 47 -6.48 17.30 0.67
CA ILE A 47 -6.52 16.95 2.10
C ILE A 47 -5.12 17.08 2.71
N ARG A 48 -5.02 17.63 3.92
CA ARG A 48 -3.76 17.76 4.66
C ARG A 48 -3.43 16.45 5.38
N ALA A 49 -3.04 15.44 4.61
CA ALA A 49 -2.70 14.10 5.09
C ALA A 49 -1.45 13.55 4.39
N PRO A 50 -0.75 12.55 4.96
CA PRO A 50 0.34 11.87 4.28
C PRO A 50 -0.10 11.26 2.92
N PRO A 51 0.77 11.23 1.90
CA PRO A 51 0.42 10.68 0.58
C PRO A 51 -0.17 9.26 0.62
N LYS A 52 0.36 8.40 1.51
CA LYS A 52 -0.16 7.04 1.71
C LYS A 52 -1.62 7.03 2.17
N ALA A 53 -2.00 7.90 3.10
CA ALA A 53 -3.38 8.01 3.58
C ALA A 53 -4.34 8.48 2.48
N LYS A 54 -3.94 9.47 1.68
CA LYS A 54 -4.73 9.92 0.51
C LYS A 54 -4.95 8.79 -0.48
N HIS A 55 -3.92 8.01 -0.77
CA HIS A 55 -4.01 6.89 -1.69
C HIS A 55 -4.91 5.77 -1.18
N ILE A 56 -4.86 5.45 0.11
CA ILE A 56 -5.81 4.51 0.75
C ILE A 56 -7.24 5.04 0.63
N LEU A 57 -7.46 6.31 0.95
CA LEU A 57 -8.78 6.95 0.83
C LEU A 57 -9.31 6.90 -0.61
N TRP A 58 -8.45 7.15 -1.60
CA TRP A 58 -8.83 7.02 -3.01
C TRP A 58 -9.26 5.59 -3.35
N ARG A 59 -8.53 4.58 -2.87
CA ARG A 59 -8.91 3.17 -3.08
C ARG A 59 -10.25 2.82 -2.43
N ILE A 60 -10.52 3.35 -1.23
CA ILE A 60 -11.81 3.20 -0.54
C ILE A 60 -12.94 3.83 -1.36
N CYS A 61 -12.78 5.08 -1.81
CA CYS A 61 -13.80 5.76 -2.62
C CYS A 61 -14.05 5.09 -3.97
N ARG A 62 -13.05 4.37 -4.51
CA ARG A 62 -13.13 3.56 -5.73
C ARG A 62 -13.60 2.13 -5.49
N ASP A 63 -13.88 1.76 -4.23
CA ASP A 63 -14.19 0.42 -3.77
C ASP A 63 -13.23 -0.64 -4.35
N CYS A 64 -11.93 -0.32 -4.41
CA CYS A 64 -10.92 -1.17 -5.04
C CYS A 64 -9.90 -1.69 -4.00
N LEU A 65 -10.33 -1.81 -2.75
CA LEU A 65 -9.55 -2.52 -1.75
C LEU A 65 -9.68 -4.04 -1.98
N PRO A 66 -8.61 -4.82 -1.73
CA PRO A 66 -8.60 -6.26 -1.97
C PRO A 66 -9.31 -7.02 -0.85
N THR A 67 -10.57 -6.69 -0.59
CA THR A 67 -11.42 -7.40 0.39
C THR A 67 -11.97 -8.69 -0.21
N ARG A 68 -12.33 -9.68 0.60
CA ARG A 68 -12.97 -10.92 0.10
C ARG A 68 -14.25 -10.61 -0.68
N ALA A 69 -15.04 -9.63 -0.27
CA ALA A 69 -16.19 -9.16 -1.04
C ALA A 69 -15.79 -8.74 -2.47
N GLN A 70 -14.70 -7.98 -2.64
CA GLN A 70 -14.22 -7.57 -3.95
C GLN A 70 -13.54 -8.69 -4.74
N LEU A 71 -12.76 -9.53 -4.09
CA LEU A 71 -12.13 -10.69 -4.72
C LEU A 71 -13.18 -11.66 -5.29
N ARG A 72 -14.26 -11.90 -4.56
CA ARG A 72 -15.39 -12.74 -5.03
C ARG A 72 -16.13 -12.11 -6.20
N GLN A 73 -16.27 -10.78 -6.23
CA GLN A 73 -16.81 -10.08 -7.41
C GLN A 73 -15.94 -10.28 -8.66
N HIS A 74 -14.64 -10.50 -8.46
CA HIS A 74 -13.69 -10.86 -9.51
C HIS A 74 -13.49 -12.37 -9.68
N TYR A 75 -14.46 -13.17 -9.23
CA TYR A 75 -14.50 -14.63 -9.40
C TYR A 75 -13.35 -15.39 -8.71
N VAL A 76 -12.68 -14.78 -7.74
CA VAL A 76 -11.74 -15.48 -6.87
C VAL A 76 -12.53 -16.33 -5.87
N GLN A 77 -12.19 -17.62 -5.79
CA GLN A 77 -12.78 -18.52 -4.80
C GLN A 77 -12.12 -18.30 -3.44
N CYS A 78 -12.80 -17.54 -2.57
CA CYS A 78 -12.39 -17.37 -1.18
C CYS A 78 -13.62 -17.33 -0.26
N PRO A 79 -13.47 -17.63 1.04
CA PRO A 79 -14.58 -17.55 1.98
C PRO A 79 -15.11 -16.12 2.11
N ALA A 80 -16.33 -15.99 2.63
CA ALA A 80 -17.00 -14.69 2.81
C ALA A 80 -16.58 -13.99 4.10
N ALA A 81 -16.40 -14.77 5.16
CA ALA A 81 -16.16 -14.29 6.51
C ALA A 81 -14.87 -13.48 6.62
N CYS A 82 -14.76 -12.59 7.60
CA CYS A 82 -13.53 -11.89 7.92
C CYS A 82 -12.53 -12.82 8.60
N GLU A 83 -11.27 -12.84 8.17
CA GLU A 83 -10.22 -13.64 8.84
C GLU A 83 -9.85 -13.10 10.22
N LEU A 84 -10.11 -11.82 10.47
CA LEU A 84 -9.71 -11.16 11.72
C LEU A 84 -10.68 -11.54 12.86
N CYS A 85 -11.99 -11.45 12.64
CA CYS A 85 -12.99 -11.74 13.68
C CYS A 85 -13.74 -13.07 13.48
N ASN A 86 -13.64 -13.71 12.31
CA ASN A 86 -14.39 -14.93 11.94
C ASN A 86 -15.92 -14.86 12.13
N GLY A 87 -16.51 -13.67 12.24
CA GLY A 87 -17.94 -13.46 12.44
C GLY A 87 -18.64 -13.01 11.16
N GLU A 88 -18.53 -11.71 10.86
CA GLU A 88 -19.19 -11.06 9.73
C GLU A 88 -18.42 -11.23 8.40
N ASN A 89 -19.07 -10.88 7.28
CA ASN A 89 -18.43 -10.88 5.97
C ASN A 89 -17.35 -9.81 5.84
N GLU A 90 -16.27 -10.12 5.12
CA GLU A 90 -15.18 -9.18 4.88
C GLU A 90 -15.48 -8.26 3.70
N ASP A 91 -15.97 -7.07 4.02
CA ASP A 91 -16.09 -5.95 3.08
C ASP A 91 -15.27 -4.73 3.54
N THR A 92 -15.24 -3.71 2.69
CA THR A 92 -14.44 -2.49 2.91
C THR A 92 -14.81 -1.79 4.22
N TRP A 93 -16.08 -1.79 4.61
CA TRP A 93 -16.53 -1.12 5.82
C TRP A 93 -16.17 -1.94 7.06
N HIS A 94 -16.38 -3.24 7.01
CA HIS A 94 -16.05 -4.16 8.08
C HIS A 94 -14.56 -4.13 8.44
N VAL A 95 -13.66 -4.26 7.46
CA VAL A 95 -12.21 -4.30 7.73
C VAL A 95 -11.62 -2.96 8.17
N LEU A 96 -12.37 -1.86 8.05
CA LEU A 96 -11.91 -0.52 8.44
C LEU A 96 -12.54 -0.04 9.73
N PHE A 97 -13.78 -0.41 10.03
CA PHE A 97 -14.55 0.21 11.12
C PHE A 97 -15.30 -0.78 12.01
N ASP A 98 -16.04 -1.75 11.44
CA ASP A 98 -16.94 -2.58 12.24
C ASP A 98 -16.28 -3.85 12.82
N CYS A 99 -15.12 -4.26 12.31
CA CYS A 99 -14.43 -5.42 12.84
C CYS A 99 -13.95 -5.15 14.27
N GLU A 100 -14.35 -6.00 15.22
CA GLU A 100 -13.95 -5.89 16.64
C GLU A 100 -12.44 -5.79 16.82
N MET A 101 -11.68 -6.58 16.05
CA MET A 101 -10.22 -6.54 16.06
C MET A 101 -9.66 -5.18 15.62
N ILE A 102 -10.32 -4.51 14.67
CA ILE A 102 -9.90 -3.21 14.14
C ILE A 102 -10.30 -2.07 15.09
N SER A 103 -11.46 -2.17 15.74
CA SER A 103 -11.87 -1.21 16.79
C SER A 103 -10.83 -1.12 17.92
N ASN A 104 -10.29 -2.26 18.34
CA ASN A 104 -9.20 -2.31 19.31
C ASN A 104 -7.92 -1.63 18.78
N CYS A 105 -7.59 -1.81 17.50
CA CYS A 105 -6.46 -1.13 16.87
C CYS A 105 -6.63 0.39 16.82
N TRP A 106 -7.81 0.91 16.50
CA TRP A 106 -8.08 2.35 16.52
C TRP A 106 -7.93 2.94 17.92
N THR A 107 -8.48 2.26 18.92
CA THR A 107 -8.36 2.67 20.32
C THR A 107 -6.89 2.73 20.76
N ALA A 108 -6.09 1.74 20.38
CA ALA A 108 -4.66 1.75 20.64
C ALA A 108 -3.90 2.83 19.86
N ALA A 109 -4.28 3.08 18.59
CA ALA A 109 -3.66 4.11 17.77
C ALA A 109 -3.95 5.53 18.29
N ASP A 110 -5.16 5.80 18.75
CA ASP A 110 -5.53 7.08 19.37
C ASP A 110 -4.79 7.32 20.70
N ALA A 111 -4.46 6.24 21.42
CA ALA A 111 -3.62 6.33 22.62
C ALA A 111 -2.14 6.61 22.30
N VAL A 112 -1.70 6.37 21.06
CA VAL A 112 -0.35 6.69 20.62
C VAL A 112 -0.32 8.14 20.09
N GLN A 113 0.33 9.03 20.85
CA GLN A 113 0.75 10.33 20.32
C GLN A 113 1.70 10.06 19.15
N VAL A 114 1.20 10.18 17.92
CA VAL A 114 2.03 10.12 16.72
C VAL A 114 2.95 11.35 16.75
N GLN A 115 4.14 11.20 17.33
CA GLN A 115 5.18 12.22 17.20
C GLN A 115 5.50 12.32 15.71
N GLN A 116 5.04 13.41 15.08
CA GLN A 116 5.54 13.77 13.78
C GLN A 116 7.02 14.12 13.96
N HIS A 117 7.89 13.14 13.74
CA HIS A 117 9.33 13.36 13.68
C HIS A 117 9.64 14.13 12.40
N HIS A 118 9.42 15.45 12.45
CA HIS A 118 9.95 16.36 11.44
C HIS A 118 11.47 16.23 11.45
N TRP A 119 12.10 16.24 10.28
CA TRP A 119 13.55 16.20 10.22
C TRP A 119 14.11 17.49 10.83
N ILE A 120 14.90 17.35 11.90
CA ILE A 120 15.63 18.46 12.49
C ILE A 120 17.08 18.36 12.04
N ARG A 121 17.60 19.49 11.55
CA ARG A 121 19.01 19.64 11.16
C ARG A 121 19.91 19.30 12.35
N PRO A 122 20.88 18.37 12.21
CA PRO A 122 21.90 18.14 13.23
C PRO A 122 22.73 19.40 13.50
N ARG A 123 23.42 19.43 14.64
CA ARG A 123 24.37 20.51 14.95
C ARG A 123 25.53 20.51 13.95
N HIS A 124 26.21 21.64 13.82
CA HIS A 124 27.41 21.73 12.97
C HIS A 124 28.45 20.68 13.34
N GLY A 125 28.97 19.99 12.32
CA GLY A 125 29.89 18.85 12.47
C GLY A 125 29.24 17.52 12.86
N TRP A 126 27.92 17.45 13.05
CA TRP A 126 27.22 16.21 13.34
C TRP A 126 26.67 15.56 12.08
N LEU A 127 26.71 14.23 12.07
CA LEU A 127 26.13 13.42 11.00
C LEU A 127 24.79 12.82 11.43
N LYS A 128 23.92 12.59 10.45
CA LYS A 128 22.68 11.84 10.64
C LYS A 128 22.83 10.45 10.06
N CYS A 129 22.68 9.44 10.90
CA CYS A 129 22.60 8.05 10.47
C CYS A 129 21.13 7.61 10.52
N ASN A 130 20.60 7.13 9.40
CA ASN A 130 19.33 6.44 9.34
C ASN A 130 19.59 4.94 9.18
N VAL A 131 18.99 4.12 10.03
CA VAL A 131 19.15 2.67 10.05
C VAL A 131 17.77 2.03 9.85
N ASP A 132 17.73 0.94 9.10
CA ASP A 132 16.54 0.10 8.91
C ASP A 132 16.95 -1.37 9.03
N ALA A 133 16.11 -2.17 9.68
CA ALA A 133 16.31 -3.60 9.84
C ALA A 133 15.12 -4.39 9.29
N ARG A 134 15.40 -5.53 8.66
CA ARG A 134 14.40 -6.48 8.16
C ARG A 134 14.70 -7.90 8.62
N PHE A 135 13.64 -8.59 8.97
CA PHE A 135 13.68 -9.97 9.44
C PHE A 135 13.18 -10.92 8.36
N HIS A 136 13.90 -12.01 8.16
CA HIS A 136 13.62 -13.03 7.16
C HIS A 136 13.56 -14.41 7.79
N ASN A 137 12.90 -15.35 7.12
CA ASN A 137 12.87 -16.77 7.50
C ASN A 137 12.42 -17.01 8.96
N GLY A 138 11.33 -16.37 9.38
CA GLY A 138 10.80 -16.48 10.75
C GLY A 138 11.64 -15.80 11.83
N GLY A 139 12.52 -14.85 11.46
CA GLY A 139 13.37 -14.11 12.41
C GLY A 139 14.82 -14.58 12.44
N ARG A 140 15.16 -15.71 11.82
CA ARG A 140 16.50 -16.31 11.88
C ARG A 140 17.58 -15.55 11.12
N ILE A 141 17.19 -14.70 10.18
CA ILE A 141 18.10 -13.87 9.40
C ILE A 141 17.64 -12.42 9.55
N THR A 142 18.54 -11.59 10.04
CA THR A 142 18.34 -10.16 10.17
C THR A 142 19.24 -9.45 9.16
N SER A 143 18.65 -8.74 8.20
CA SER A 143 19.38 -7.85 7.30
C SER A 143 19.17 -6.42 7.74
N GLY A 144 20.17 -5.57 7.55
CA GLY A 144 20.05 -4.14 7.82
C GLY A 144 20.69 -3.30 6.75
N GLY A 145 20.21 -2.06 6.66
CA GLY A 145 20.80 -1.02 5.84
C GLY A 145 20.95 0.25 6.65
N TRP A 146 21.96 1.04 6.32
CA TRP A 146 22.16 2.36 6.91
C TRP A 146 22.56 3.37 5.85
N CYS A 147 22.16 4.63 6.05
CA CYS A 147 22.68 5.76 5.28
C CYS A 147 23.14 6.89 6.21
N ILE A 148 24.30 7.45 5.89
CA ILE A 148 24.91 8.56 6.62
C ILE A 148 24.77 9.82 5.77
N ARG A 149 24.32 10.89 6.40
CA ARG A 149 24.17 12.21 5.81
C ARG A 149 24.89 13.26 6.64
N ASP A 150 25.36 14.31 5.99
CA ASP A 150 25.85 15.49 6.69
C ASP A 150 24.71 16.28 7.36
N GLU A 151 25.08 17.33 8.07
CA GLU A 151 24.14 18.25 8.69
C GLU A 151 23.23 18.98 7.67
N TYR A 152 23.60 19.10 6.40
CA TYR A 152 22.76 19.67 5.34
C TYR A 152 21.83 18.61 4.70
N GLY A 153 21.89 17.36 5.17
CA GLY A 153 21.15 16.24 4.62
C GLY A 153 21.76 15.64 3.35
N GLN A 154 22.94 16.13 2.93
CA GLN A 154 23.68 15.59 1.79
C GLN A 154 24.17 14.19 2.10
N PHE A 155 24.14 13.34 1.09
CA PHE A 155 24.55 11.96 1.20
C PHE A 155 26.06 11.84 1.37
N ILE A 156 26.51 11.00 2.32
CA ILE A 156 27.92 10.69 2.53
C ILE A 156 28.21 9.23 2.16
N ARG A 157 27.51 8.28 2.79
CA ARG A 157 27.79 6.84 2.66
C ARG A 157 26.55 5.99 2.94
N VAL A 158 26.50 4.79 2.37
CA VAL A 158 25.47 3.78 2.62
C VAL A 158 26.15 2.43 2.82
N GLY A 159 25.52 1.54 3.56
CA GLY A 159 25.93 0.15 3.61
C GLY A 159 24.76 -0.77 3.93
N THR A 160 24.99 -2.06 3.73
CA THR A 160 24.06 -3.12 4.11
C THR A 160 24.84 -4.27 4.72
N ASN A 161 24.23 -4.99 5.64
CA ASN A 161 24.81 -6.18 6.22
C ASN A 161 23.73 -7.21 6.54
N TRP A 162 24.14 -8.47 6.61
CA TRP A 162 23.29 -9.62 6.88
C TRP A 162 23.89 -10.38 8.05
N MET A 163 23.06 -10.64 9.06
CA MET A 163 23.45 -11.40 10.23
C MET A 163 22.52 -12.59 10.40
N ARG A 164 23.11 -13.73 10.77
CA ARG A 164 22.36 -14.90 11.20
C ARG A 164 22.13 -14.78 12.71
N GLY A 165 20.88 -14.86 13.13
CA GLY A 165 20.46 -14.69 14.51
C GLY A 165 19.10 -14.03 14.61
N GLU A 166 18.33 -14.48 15.60
CA GLU A 166 17.09 -13.84 16.03
C GLU A 166 17.46 -12.62 16.89
N LEU A 167 17.36 -11.43 16.29
CA LEU A 167 17.50 -10.16 17.01
C LEU A 167 16.13 -9.56 17.21
N SER A 168 15.93 -8.86 18.33
CA SER A 168 14.81 -7.93 18.46
C SER A 168 15.03 -6.68 17.60
N ILE A 169 13.97 -5.92 17.34
CA ILE A 169 14.04 -4.67 16.56
C ILE A 169 15.09 -3.69 17.14
N PRO A 170 15.10 -3.40 18.47
CA PRO A 170 16.08 -2.47 19.03
C PRO A 170 17.53 -2.96 18.92
N GLU A 171 17.75 -4.27 19.07
CA GLU A 171 19.08 -4.88 18.94
C GLU A 171 19.57 -4.81 17.48
N ALA A 172 18.69 -5.08 16.53
CA ALA A 172 19.00 -4.98 15.11
C ALA A 172 19.38 -3.55 14.72
N GLU A 173 18.56 -2.56 15.08
CA GLU A 173 18.83 -1.15 14.79
C GLU A 173 20.14 -0.67 15.42
N SER A 174 20.41 -1.05 16.67
CA SER A 174 21.65 -0.69 17.37
C SER A 174 22.88 -1.30 16.70
N THR A 175 22.79 -2.57 16.30
CA THR A 175 23.91 -3.29 15.67
C THR A 175 24.26 -2.69 14.31
N PHE A 176 23.26 -2.43 13.47
CA PHE A 176 23.50 -1.81 12.16
C PHE A 176 23.92 -0.34 12.28
N GLY A 177 23.45 0.38 13.30
CA GLY A 177 23.97 1.70 13.65
C GLY A 177 25.45 1.67 14.02
N GLY A 178 25.88 0.67 14.79
CA GLY A 178 27.29 0.45 15.11
C GLY A 178 28.16 0.18 13.89
N HIS A 179 27.69 -0.68 12.97
CA HIS A 179 28.38 -0.93 11.70
C HIS A 179 28.50 0.33 10.84
N ALA A 180 27.48 1.18 10.81
CA ALA A 180 27.54 2.46 10.11
C ALA A 180 28.70 3.33 10.62
N ILE A 181 28.87 3.38 11.94
CA ILE A 181 29.93 4.18 12.58
C ILE A 181 31.31 3.59 12.28
N SER A 182 31.49 2.27 12.40
CA SER A 182 32.80 1.66 12.16
C SER A 182 33.28 1.91 10.72
N LEU A 183 32.39 1.72 9.75
CA LEU A 183 32.71 1.93 8.34
C LEU A 183 32.87 3.39 7.96
N TYR A 184 32.38 4.35 8.75
CA TYR A 184 32.67 5.76 8.50
C TYR A 184 34.14 6.10 8.79
N HIS A 185 34.74 5.45 9.80
CA HIS A 185 36.13 5.67 10.19
C HIS A 185 37.16 4.91 9.35
N GLU A 186 36.72 3.99 8.48
CA GLU A 186 37.61 3.29 7.57
C GLU A 186 38.03 4.20 6.39
N PRO A 187 39.35 4.35 6.14
CA PRO A 187 39.84 5.05 4.95
C PRO A 187 39.38 4.31 3.68
N ALA A 188 39.03 5.09 2.66
CA ALA A 188 38.56 4.60 1.37
C ALA A 188 39.67 3.93 0.55
#